data_AF-A0A1W9ZTY2-F1
#
_entry.id   AF-A0A1W9ZTY2-F1
#
_cell.length_a   1.000
_cell.length_b   1.000
_cell.length_c   1.000
_cell.angle_alpha   90.00
_cell.angle_beta   90.00
_cell.angle_gamma   90.00
#
_symmetry.space_group_name_H-M   'P 1'
#
loop_
_entity.id
_entity.type
_entity.pdbx_description
1 polymer ?
#
loop_
_entity_poly.entity_id
_entity_poly.type
_entity_poly.pdbx_seq_one_letter_code
_entity_poly.pdbx_strand_id
1 'polypeptide(L)'
;MSHESSTAWQDLLKTLGTLDHSFLDGGRAVTDDRHIADGYRMLAATLGVALDTYLFNEPGRPQFVAVNTPFRRDRRWGGDNTDAYYYICPVDPARRYRISGNKGDSVYFSLTAYNEPAPGAWSDRIVGIVRDTDLDIDADGNFAFEFPATPDAAVLMTRDYQADPLTGRPVVWNIEALDGPEPIRHGDRETAARLRATTAWLRTIFATVPLPVGGRTDSEHSFGHEADYSANRFADPYQVPDANFGWSARDACYSYGSFVLADDEALVITHRPPACRFWNLVVWNQFMATFGAAEGPDVRCSVNGHSAVPNSDGSVTVVLSRDMTAHPNSLTTLGYPRGILAFRWFLADTVPARPEVRLVQVSDIPDQLDGPAQGGQPGV
;
A
#
# COMPACT_ATOMS: atom_id res chain seq x y z
N MET A 1 14.75 31.45 -27.87
CA MET A 1 14.14 30.11 -27.96
C MET A 1 13.86 29.66 -26.54
N SER A 2 12.62 29.26 -26.23
CA SER A 2 12.29 28.68 -24.92
C SER A 2 12.73 27.21 -24.93
N HIS A 3 13.46 26.79 -23.90
CA HIS A 3 13.82 25.38 -23.71
C HIS A 3 12.57 24.53 -23.47
N GLU A 4 12.49 23.34 -24.06
CA GLU A 4 11.36 22.43 -23.85
C GLU A 4 11.22 22.04 -22.38
N SER A 5 12.35 21.83 -21.70
CA SER A 5 12.41 21.51 -20.27
C SER A 5 11.84 22.64 -19.42
N SER A 6 12.06 23.90 -19.79
CA SER A 6 11.46 25.05 -19.11
C SER A 6 9.93 25.05 -19.24
N THR A 7 9.40 24.74 -20.42
CA THR A 7 7.95 24.61 -20.61
C THR A 7 7.38 23.45 -19.78
N ALA A 8 8.00 22.27 -19.84
CA ALA A 8 7.54 21.10 -19.08
C ALA A 8 7.62 21.32 -17.55
N TRP A 9 8.63 22.05 -17.07
CA TRP A 9 8.73 22.43 -15.66
C TRP A 9 7.60 23.36 -15.22
N GLN A 10 7.27 24.37 -16.02
CA GLN A 10 6.15 25.26 -15.72
C GLN A 10 4.81 24.52 -15.74
N ASP A 11 4.63 23.58 -16.66
CA ASP A 11 3.43 22.72 -16.71
C ASP A 11 3.30 21.82 -15.47
N LEU A 12 4.42 21.27 -14.98
CA LEU A 12 4.46 20.52 -13.72
C LEU A 12 4.05 21.40 -12.53
N LEU A 13 4.64 22.60 -12.41
CA LEU A 13 4.30 23.55 -11.34
C LEU A 13 2.83 23.95 -11.38
N LYS A 14 2.30 24.28 -12.56
CA LYS A 14 0.89 24.61 -12.75
C LYS A 14 -0.01 23.43 -12.37
N THR A 15 0.38 22.20 -12.75
CA THR A 15 -0.38 21.00 -12.39
C THR A 15 -0.41 20.82 -10.88
N LEU A 16 0.75 20.86 -10.20
CA LEU A 16 0.83 20.75 -8.74
C LEU A 16 -0.03 21.80 -8.03
N GLY A 17 -0.03 23.04 -8.51
CA GLY A 17 -0.84 24.12 -7.93
C GLY A 17 -2.35 24.02 -8.18
N THR A 18 -2.83 22.99 -8.88
CA THR A 18 -4.26 22.76 -9.16
C THR A 18 -4.75 21.37 -8.75
N LEU A 19 -3.85 20.46 -8.38
CA LEU A 19 -4.22 19.09 -8.02
C LEU A 19 -4.89 19.01 -6.65
N ASP A 20 -4.75 20.03 -5.81
CA ASP A 20 -5.45 20.13 -4.53
C ASP A 20 -6.98 20.17 -4.68
N HIS A 21 -7.49 20.69 -5.80
CA HIS A 21 -8.92 20.62 -6.14
C HIS A 21 -9.47 19.19 -6.11
N SER A 22 -8.64 18.17 -6.33
CA SER A 22 -9.07 16.76 -6.25
C SER A 22 -9.54 16.33 -4.85
N PHE A 23 -9.07 17.01 -3.81
CA PHE A 23 -9.44 16.78 -2.41
C PHE A 23 -10.07 17.99 -1.72
N LEU A 24 -10.08 19.16 -2.34
CA LEU A 24 -10.80 20.34 -1.84
C LEU A 24 -12.22 20.46 -2.39
N ASP A 25 -12.47 19.94 -3.59
CA ASP A 25 -13.72 20.15 -4.32
C ASP A 25 -14.49 18.84 -4.61
N GLY A 26 -15.79 18.98 -4.87
CA GLY A 26 -16.65 17.90 -5.36
C GLY A 26 -16.94 16.80 -4.34
N GLY A 27 -17.45 15.66 -4.83
CA GLY A 27 -17.89 14.55 -3.97
C GLY A 27 -16.78 13.79 -3.24
N ARG A 28 -15.51 14.10 -3.52
CA ARG A 28 -14.32 13.54 -2.85
C ARG A 28 -13.62 14.54 -1.93
N ALA A 29 -14.20 15.73 -1.76
CA ALA A 29 -13.66 16.74 -0.86
C ALA A 29 -13.51 16.16 0.55
N VAL A 30 -12.34 16.32 1.14
CA VAL A 30 -12.10 15.95 2.54
C VAL A 30 -12.71 17.01 3.46
N THR A 31 -13.06 16.62 4.68
CA THR A 31 -14.00 17.41 5.51
C THR A 31 -13.35 18.21 6.63
N ASP A 32 -12.05 18.05 6.89
CA ASP A 32 -11.36 18.72 8.01
C ASP A 32 -9.92 19.14 7.67
N ASP A 33 -9.39 20.08 8.46
CA ASP A 33 -8.06 20.68 8.29
C ASP A 33 -6.92 19.65 8.27
N ARG A 34 -7.06 18.55 9.02
CA ARG A 34 -6.03 17.52 9.10
C ARG A 34 -5.98 16.72 7.81
N HIS A 35 -7.13 16.32 7.27
CA HIS A 35 -7.18 15.67 5.96
C HIS A 35 -6.73 16.59 4.83
N ILE A 36 -7.03 17.90 4.89
CA ILE A 36 -6.52 18.88 3.91
C ILE A 36 -4.98 18.90 3.95
N ALA A 37 -4.40 18.99 5.15
CA ALA A 37 -2.95 18.94 5.32
C ALA A 37 -2.35 17.62 4.79
N ASP A 38 -3.00 16.49 5.04
CA ASP A 38 -2.60 15.19 4.50
C ASP A 38 -2.62 15.15 2.97
N GLY A 39 -3.58 15.81 2.33
CA GLY A 39 -3.62 15.95 0.86
C GLY A 39 -2.40 16.66 0.30
N TYR A 40 -1.94 17.74 0.93
CA TYR A 40 -0.69 18.41 0.54
C TYR A 40 0.55 17.59 0.86
N ARG A 41 0.57 16.82 1.95
CA ARG A 41 1.65 15.86 2.23
C ARG A 41 1.70 14.76 1.18
N MET A 42 0.54 14.28 0.73
CA MET A 42 0.43 13.31 -0.35
C MET A 42 0.92 13.89 -1.68
N LEU A 43 0.66 15.17 -1.99
CA LEU A 43 1.19 15.84 -3.19
C LEU A 43 2.73 15.81 -3.19
N ALA A 44 3.35 16.18 -2.07
CA ALA A 44 4.80 16.18 -1.93
C ALA A 44 5.41 14.77 -1.96
N ALA A 45 4.80 13.81 -1.27
CA ALA A 45 5.25 12.41 -1.24
C ALA A 45 5.20 11.80 -2.65
N THR A 46 4.07 11.97 -3.33
CA THR A 46 3.84 11.50 -4.70
C THR A 46 4.87 12.16 -5.63
N LEU A 47 4.98 13.49 -5.65
CA LEU A 47 5.99 14.18 -6.49
C LEU A 47 7.39 13.59 -6.31
N GLY A 48 7.79 13.33 -5.06
CA GLY A 48 9.05 12.68 -4.76
C GLY A 48 9.25 11.33 -5.46
N VAL A 49 8.27 10.43 -5.35
CA VAL A 49 8.27 9.14 -6.04
C VAL A 49 8.30 9.31 -7.55
N ALA A 50 7.55 10.28 -8.09
CA ALA A 50 7.54 10.58 -9.52
C ALA A 50 8.93 10.96 -10.03
N LEU A 51 9.64 11.80 -9.27
CA LEU A 51 10.98 12.25 -9.65
C LEU A 51 12.00 11.10 -9.57
N ASP A 52 11.92 10.27 -8.53
CA ASP A 52 12.74 9.05 -8.41
C ASP A 52 12.47 8.08 -9.58
N THR A 53 11.21 7.97 -10.01
CA THR A 53 10.79 7.06 -11.09
C THR A 53 11.15 7.60 -12.48
N TYR A 54 10.89 8.88 -12.77
CA TYR A 54 10.91 9.39 -14.15
C TYR A 54 12.04 10.39 -14.42
N LEU A 55 12.42 11.23 -13.44
CA LEU A 55 13.38 12.30 -13.70
C LEU A 55 14.82 11.86 -13.49
N PHE A 56 15.10 11.22 -12.34
CA PHE A 56 16.46 10.95 -11.88
C PHE A 56 16.96 9.54 -12.20
N ASN A 57 16.17 8.72 -12.88
CA ASN A 57 16.56 7.36 -13.21
C ASN A 57 17.63 7.31 -14.32
N GLU A 58 18.48 6.27 -14.26
CA GLU A 58 19.50 5.96 -15.25
C GLU A 58 19.51 4.43 -15.47
N PRO A 59 18.74 3.88 -16.42
CA PRO A 59 18.58 2.44 -16.57
C PRO A 59 19.86 1.68 -16.93
N GLY A 60 20.87 2.36 -17.49
CA GLY A 60 22.21 1.80 -17.69
C GLY A 60 23.07 1.79 -16.41
N ARG A 61 22.68 2.52 -15.37
CA ARG A 61 23.30 2.59 -14.04
C ARG A 61 22.22 2.41 -12.96
N PRO A 62 21.53 1.26 -12.97
CA PRO A 62 20.32 1.06 -12.20
C PRO A 62 20.60 1.13 -10.70
N GLN A 63 19.61 1.60 -9.94
CA GLN A 63 19.65 1.60 -8.49
C GLN A 63 18.24 1.37 -7.95
N PHE A 64 18.13 0.52 -6.93
CA PHE A 64 16.93 0.43 -6.12
C PHE A 64 16.80 1.65 -5.21
N VAL A 65 15.70 2.40 -5.37
CA VAL A 65 15.36 3.55 -4.53
C VAL A 65 14.19 3.17 -3.64
N ALA A 66 14.36 3.31 -2.33
CA ALA A 66 13.27 3.07 -1.39
C ALA A 66 12.12 4.02 -1.71
N VAL A 67 10.90 3.51 -1.89
CA VAL A 67 9.70 4.34 -2.10
C VAL A 67 8.71 4.22 -0.97
N ASN A 68 8.82 3.19 -0.15
CA ASN A 68 8.03 3.03 1.07
C ASN A 68 8.77 2.08 2.01
N THR A 69 8.86 2.44 3.29
CA THR A 69 9.46 1.57 4.33
C THR A 69 8.77 1.85 5.66
N PRO A 70 8.84 0.91 6.64
CA PRO A 70 8.24 1.09 7.97
C PRO A 70 8.71 2.35 8.71
N PHE A 71 9.91 2.85 8.39
CA PHE A 71 10.57 3.95 9.09
C PHE A 71 10.58 5.27 8.30
N ARG A 72 10.13 5.26 7.04
CA ARG A 72 10.28 6.41 6.15
C ARG A 72 9.04 7.32 6.23
N ARG A 73 9.22 8.51 6.82
CA ARG A 73 8.11 9.47 7.06
C ARG A 73 7.75 10.34 5.86
N ASP A 74 8.66 10.57 4.92
CA ASP A 74 8.47 11.46 3.75
C ASP A 74 7.83 10.77 2.53
N ARG A 75 7.61 9.45 2.60
CA ARG A 75 7.09 8.63 1.49
C ARG A 75 6.04 7.63 1.96
N ARG A 76 4.91 8.16 2.42
CA ARG A 76 3.72 7.38 2.78
C ARG A 76 2.65 7.59 1.73
N TRP A 77 2.54 6.64 0.81
CA TRP A 77 1.72 6.77 -0.39
C TRP A 77 1.36 5.39 -0.93
N GLY A 78 0.39 5.32 -1.85
CA GLY A 78 0.14 4.12 -2.66
C GLY A 78 -0.36 2.89 -1.91
N GLY A 79 -0.94 3.07 -0.71
CA GLY A 79 -1.30 1.93 0.14
C GLY A 79 -0.12 1.48 0.99
N ASP A 80 0.48 2.44 1.69
CA ASP A 80 1.59 2.27 2.61
C ASP A 80 1.38 1.08 3.54
N ASN A 81 2.44 0.31 3.78
CA ASN A 81 2.39 -0.86 4.64
C ASN A 81 3.48 -0.76 5.71
N THR A 82 3.04 -0.76 6.96
CA THR A 82 3.91 -0.66 8.15
C THR A 82 4.87 -1.84 8.28
N ASP A 83 4.61 -2.95 7.59
CA ASP A 83 5.35 -4.21 7.73
C ASP A 83 6.29 -4.49 6.55
N ALA A 84 6.35 -3.60 5.55
CA ALA A 84 7.03 -3.91 4.29
C ALA A 84 7.95 -2.81 3.78
N TYR A 85 9.04 -3.24 3.17
CA TYR A 85 9.99 -2.41 2.44
C TYR A 85 9.74 -2.54 0.94
N TYR A 86 9.63 -1.40 0.27
CA TYR A 86 9.43 -1.30 -1.17
C TYR A 86 10.52 -0.45 -1.78
N TYR A 87 11.16 -1.01 -2.80
CA TYR A 87 12.11 -0.29 -3.63
C TYR A 87 11.65 -0.31 -5.07
N ILE A 88 11.89 0.78 -5.77
CA ILE A 88 11.65 0.92 -7.19
C ILE A 88 12.97 1.01 -7.94
N CYS A 89 13.04 0.43 -9.13
CA CYS A 89 14.14 0.60 -10.05
C CYS A 89 13.59 0.63 -11.48
N PRO A 90 13.50 1.81 -12.12
CA PRO A 90 13.24 1.89 -13.56
C PRO A 90 14.30 1.13 -14.36
N VAL A 91 13.87 0.44 -15.41
CA VAL A 91 14.72 -0.42 -16.25
C VAL A 91 14.45 -0.19 -17.73
N ASP A 92 15.42 -0.55 -18.56
CA ASP A 92 15.29 -0.56 -20.01
C ASP A 92 14.85 -1.98 -20.43
N PRO A 93 13.73 -2.13 -21.16
CA PRO A 93 13.22 -3.44 -21.58
C PRO A 93 14.18 -4.18 -22.52
N ALA A 94 15.14 -3.50 -23.15
CA ALA A 94 16.15 -4.11 -24.02
C ALA A 94 17.42 -4.57 -23.28
N ARG A 95 17.60 -4.17 -22.01
CA ARG A 95 18.81 -4.48 -21.23
C ARG A 95 18.65 -5.74 -20.39
N ARG A 96 19.78 -6.36 -20.09
CA ARG A 96 19.87 -7.43 -19.08
C ARG A 96 20.50 -6.90 -17.81
N TYR A 97 20.05 -7.43 -16.69
CA TYR A 97 20.48 -7.01 -15.36
C TYR A 97 20.88 -8.23 -14.52
N ARG A 98 21.89 -8.08 -13.68
CA ARG A 98 22.14 -9.01 -12.58
C ARG A 98 21.60 -8.39 -11.31
N ILE A 99 20.77 -9.17 -10.62
CA ILE A 99 20.19 -8.80 -9.33
C ILE A 99 20.76 -9.77 -8.30
N SER A 100 21.21 -9.24 -7.18
CA SER A 100 21.75 -10.04 -6.08
C SER A 100 21.42 -9.40 -4.75
N GLY A 101 21.60 -10.16 -3.67
CA GLY A 101 21.19 -9.66 -2.37
C GLY A 101 21.33 -10.67 -1.25
N ASN A 102 20.77 -10.30 -0.11
CA ASN A 102 20.60 -11.17 1.04
C ASN A 102 19.15 -11.07 1.53
N LYS A 103 18.49 -12.19 1.76
CA LYS A 103 17.07 -12.24 2.14
C LYS A 103 16.76 -11.63 3.52
N GLY A 104 17.78 -11.43 4.35
CA GLY A 104 17.60 -11.04 5.75
C GLY A 104 16.62 -11.96 6.47
N ASP A 105 15.70 -11.36 7.21
CA ASP A 105 14.67 -12.03 8.00
C ASP A 105 13.28 -11.94 7.35
N SER A 106 13.24 -11.63 6.04
CA SER A 106 12.02 -11.50 5.28
C SER A 106 11.13 -12.74 5.41
N VAL A 107 9.88 -12.52 5.80
CA VAL A 107 8.87 -13.57 5.78
C VAL A 107 8.20 -13.69 4.43
N TYR A 108 8.37 -12.76 3.50
CA TYR A 108 7.99 -12.88 2.09
C TYR A 108 8.70 -11.78 1.30
N PHE A 109 9.41 -12.13 0.23
CA PHE A 109 9.90 -11.13 -0.70
C PHE A 109 9.70 -11.50 -2.16
N SER A 110 9.61 -10.47 -2.99
CA SER A 110 9.44 -10.60 -4.43
C SER A 110 10.03 -9.41 -5.16
N LEU A 111 10.43 -9.62 -6.41
CA LEU A 111 10.70 -8.58 -7.40
C LEU A 111 9.68 -8.72 -8.53
N THR A 112 8.89 -7.68 -8.76
CA THR A 112 7.86 -7.65 -9.80
C THR A 112 8.21 -6.62 -10.86
N ALA A 113 8.19 -7.04 -12.12
CA ALA A 113 8.33 -6.16 -13.27
C ALA A 113 6.94 -5.71 -13.75
N TYR A 114 6.77 -4.40 -13.89
CA TYR A 114 5.53 -3.77 -14.34
C TYR A 114 5.74 -3.08 -15.68
N ASN A 115 4.68 -3.02 -16.48
CA ASN A 115 4.68 -2.21 -17.69
C ASN A 115 4.35 -0.74 -17.41
N GLU A 116 4.48 0.05 -18.48
CA GLU A 116 4.01 1.42 -18.53
C GLU A 116 3.36 1.63 -19.91
N PRO A 117 2.01 1.72 -19.99
CA PRO A 117 1.31 1.82 -21.29
C PRO A 117 1.68 3.08 -22.09
N ALA A 118 2.03 4.16 -21.39
CA ALA A 118 2.55 5.40 -21.94
C ALA A 118 3.36 6.13 -20.85
N PRO A 119 4.35 6.98 -21.19
CA PRO A 119 5.18 7.66 -20.20
C PRO A 119 4.37 8.39 -19.11
N GLY A 120 4.57 8.00 -17.85
CA GLY A 120 3.85 8.49 -16.68
C GLY A 120 2.48 7.86 -16.45
N ALA A 121 2.02 6.93 -17.29
CA ALA A 121 0.80 6.19 -17.06
C ALA A 121 1.01 5.18 -15.95
N TRP A 122 -0.04 4.91 -15.15
CA TRP A 122 0.04 3.82 -14.19
C TRP A 122 0.10 2.49 -14.95
N SER A 123 0.90 1.55 -14.44
CA SER A 123 0.93 0.17 -14.92
C SER A 123 -0.48 -0.42 -15.01
N ASP A 124 -0.74 -1.20 -16.04
CA ASP A 124 -1.97 -1.99 -16.20
C ASP A 124 -1.70 -3.50 -16.24
N ARG A 125 -0.43 -3.90 -16.15
CA ARG A 125 -0.03 -5.31 -16.30
C ARG A 125 1.29 -5.63 -15.57
N ILE A 126 1.32 -6.81 -14.95
CA ILE A 126 2.55 -7.46 -14.50
C ILE A 126 3.19 -8.19 -15.68
N VAL A 127 4.46 -7.89 -15.98
CA VAL A 127 5.21 -8.53 -17.09
C VAL A 127 6.23 -9.55 -16.62
N GLY A 128 6.52 -9.59 -15.32
CA GLY A 128 7.37 -10.61 -14.72
C GLY A 128 7.30 -10.58 -13.20
N ILE A 129 7.54 -11.72 -12.57
CA ILE A 129 7.63 -11.84 -11.12
C ILE A 129 8.67 -12.89 -10.75
N VAL A 130 9.49 -12.56 -9.76
CA VAL A 130 10.43 -13.47 -9.12
C VAL A 130 10.14 -13.42 -7.63
N ARG A 131 9.78 -14.55 -7.04
CA ARG A 131 9.55 -14.71 -5.60
C ARG A 131 10.77 -15.32 -4.96
N ASP A 132 10.85 -15.20 -3.65
CA ASP A 132 11.86 -15.89 -2.87
C ASP A 132 11.88 -17.42 -3.08
N THR A 133 10.72 -18.02 -3.31
CA THR A 133 10.55 -19.46 -3.63
C THR A 133 11.03 -19.86 -5.02
N ASP A 134 11.25 -18.89 -5.91
CA ASP A 134 11.80 -19.10 -7.25
C ASP A 134 13.35 -19.03 -7.26
N LEU A 135 13.97 -18.71 -6.11
CA LEU A 135 15.40 -18.44 -6.00
C LEU A 135 16.16 -19.54 -5.26
N ASP A 136 17.36 -19.82 -5.75
CA ASP A 136 18.37 -20.56 -5.00
C ASP A 136 19.01 -19.59 -3.97
N ILE A 137 18.69 -19.81 -2.69
CA ILE A 137 19.22 -19.02 -1.58
C ILE A 137 20.21 -19.90 -0.80
N ASP A 138 21.43 -19.40 -0.61
CA ASP A 138 22.47 -20.12 0.14
C ASP A 138 22.22 -20.13 1.66
N ALA A 139 23.07 -20.85 2.39
CA ALA A 139 22.97 -20.97 3.85
C ALA A 139 23.16 -19.64 4.60
N ASP A 140 23.85 -18.67 3.99
CA ASP A 140 24.06 -17.33 4.54
C ASP A 140 22.91 -16.37 4.15
N GLY A 141 21.96 -16.84 3.34
CA GLY A 141 20.80 -16.09 2.90
C GLY A 141 21.02 -15.28 1.62
N ASN A 142 22.14 -15.49 0.91
CA ASN A 142 22.43 -14.75 -0.31
C ASN A 142 21.71 -15.35 -1.52
N PHE A 143 21.33 -14.49 -2.46
CA PHE A 143 20.73 -14.87 -3.73
C PHE A 143 21.34 -14.05 -4.87
N ALA A 144 21.30 -14.61 -6.08
CA ALA A 144 21.59 -13.89 -7.31
C ALA A 144 20.83 -14.51 -8.49
N PHE A 145 20.36 -13.66 -9.40
CA PHE A 145 19.71 -14.09 -10.64
C PHE A 145 19.90 -13.04 -11.73
N GLU A 146 19.74 -13.44 -12.99
CA GLU A 146 19.72 -12.52 -14.12
C GLU A 146 18.27 -12.18 -14.49
N PHE A 147 17.96 -10.89 -14.59
CA PHE A 147 16.72 -10.41 -15.18
C PHE A 147 16.98 -10.15 -16.68
N PRO A 148 16.34 -10.91 -17.57
CA PRO A 148 16.60 -10.81 -19.00
C PRO A 148 16.00 -9.53 -19.58
N ALA A 149 16.39 -9.20 -20.82
CA ALA A 149 15.67 -8.22 -21.62
C ALA A 149 14.21 -8.66 -21.74
N THR A 150 13.33 -7.85 -21.16
CA THR A 150 11.92 -8.18 -20.97
C THR A 150 11.10 -7.10 -21.64
N PRO A 151 10.47 -7.39 -22.80
CA PRO A 151 9.60 -6.43 -23.47
C PRO A 151 8.58 -5.83 -22.52
N ASP A 152 8.33 -4.54 -22.68
CA ASP A 152 7.40 -3.73 -21.88
C ASP A 152 7.77 -3.54 -20.39
N ALA A 153 8.84 -4.13 -19.86
CA ALA A 153 9.28 -3.89 -18.49
C ALA A 153 9.82 -2.45 -18.35
N ALA A 154 9.07 -1.61 -17.64
CA ALA A 154 9.45 -0.22 -17.37
C ALA A 154 10.05 -0.04 -15.98
N VAL A 155 9.54 -0.80 -15.00
CA VAL A 155 9.92 -0.67 -13.59
C VAL A 155 9.98 -2.03 -12.93
N LEU A 156 11.05 -2.26 -12.15
CA LEU A 156 11.12 -3.30 -11.13
C LEU A 156 10.69 -2.72 -9.78
N MET A 157 9.75 -3.38 -9.10
CA MET A 157 9.34 -3.05 -7.73
C MET A 157 9.63 -4.24 -6.83
N THR A 158 10.40 -4.02 -5.77
CA THR A 158 10.60 -5.02 -4.73
C THR A 158 9.51 -4.93 -3.67
N ARG A 159 9.25 -6.07 -3.04
CA ARG A 159 8.47 -6.16 -1.81
C ARG A 159 9.23 -7.04 -0.87
N ASP A 160 9.39 -6.58 0.35
CA ASP A 160 9.98 -7.32 1.45
C ASP A 160 9.09 -7.14 2.67
N TYR A 161 8.33 -8.16 3.01
CA TYR A 161 7.45 -8.20 4.17
C TYR A 161 8.18 -8.83 5.34
N GLN A 162 8.12 -8.17 6.50
CA GLN A 162 8.73 -8.59 7.75
C GLN A 162 7.65 -9.01 8.75
N ALA A 163 7.93 -10.04 9.55
CA ALA A 163 7.07 -10.38 10.70
C ALA A 163 7.06 -9.24 11.74
N ASP A 164 8.25 -8.71 12.03
CA ASP A 164 8.44 -7.54 12.88
C ASP A 164 9.54 -6.65 12.29
N PRO A 165 9.20 -5.52 11.66
CA PRO A 165 10.18 -4.59 11.10
C PRO A 165 11.08 -3.91 12.13
N LEU A 166 10.71 -3.87 13.42
CA LEU A 166 11.53 -3.25 14.46
C LEU A 166 12.78 -4.06 14.78
N THR A 167 12.72 -5.38 14.56
CA THR A 167 13.79 -6.31 14.90
C THR A 167 14.34 -7.07 13.69
N GLY A 168 13.54 -7.24 12.63
CA GLY A 168 13.90 -7.96 11.43
C GLY A 168 14.89 -7.20 10.53
N ARG A 169 15.82 -7.94 9.92
CA ARG A 169 16.73 -7.39 8.91
C ARG A 169 16.04 -7.38 7.54
N PRO A 170 15.91 -6.21 6.89
CA PRO A 170 15.31 -6.13 5.56
C PRO A 170 16.17 -6.84 4.51
N VAL A 171 15.55 -7.18 3.39
CA VAL A 171 16.26 -7.69 2.21
C VAL A 171 17.21 -6.61 1.70
N VAL A 172 18.47 -7.00 1.49
CA VAL A 172 19.44 -6.16 0.78
C VAL A 172 19.34 -6.46 -0.70
N TRP A 173 19.08 -5.44 -1.51
CA TRP A 173 18.98 -5.55 -2.96
C TRP A 173 20.13 -4.83 -3.65
N ASN A 174 20.77 -5.51 -4.60
CA ASN A 174 21.76 -4.96 -5.51
C ASN A 174 21.30 -5.20 -6.95
N ILE A 175 21.62 -4.28 -7.84
CA ILE A 175 21.36 -4.40 -9.28
C ILE A 175 22.52 -3.81 -10.08
N GLU A 176 22.93 -4.50 -11.13
CA GLU A 176 23.88 -4.01 -12.12
C GLU A 176 23.37 -4.30 -13.53
N ALA A 177 23.57 -3.36 -14.46
CA ALA A 177 23.36 -3.63 -15.87
C ALA A 177 24.51 -4.50 -16.39
N LEU A 178 24.19 -5.55 -17.15
CA LEU A 178 25.20 -6.45 -17.73
C LEU A 178 25.87 -5.88 -18.98
N ASP A 179 25.19 -4.94 -19.64
CA ASP A 179 25.71 -4.20 -20.78
C ASP A 179 26.28 -2.86 -20.30
N GLY A 180 27.33 -2.37 -20.97
CA GLY A 180 28.01 -1.12 -20.58
C GLY A 180 27.05 0.09 -20.47
N PRO A 181 27.25 0.98 -19.48
CA PRO A 181 26.38 2.13 -19.30
C PRO A 181 26.65 3.21 -20.36
N GLU A 182 25.62 3.97 -20.70
CA GLU A 182 25.76 5.17 -21.52
C GLU A 182 26.61 6.26 -20.81
N PRO A 183 27.22 7.19 -21.58
CA PRO A 183 27.73 8.43 -21.03
C PRO A 183 26.60 9.25 -20.39
N ILE A 184 26.82 9.77 -19.18
CA ILE A 184 25.84 10.64 -18.50
C ILE A 184 25.73 11.95 -19.29
N ARG A 185 24.58 12.16 -19.95
CA ARG A 185 24.24 13.37 -20.70
C ARG A 185 22.73 13.57 -20.62
N HIS A 186 22.30 14.77 -20.20
CA HIS A 186 20.88 15.13 -20.18
C HIS A 186 20.60 16.17 -21.25
N GLY A 187 19.74 15.83 -22.21
CA GLY A 187 19.28 16.74 -23.24
C GLY A 187 18.01 17.48 -22.85
N ASP A 188 17.80 18.70 -23.39
CA ASP A 188 16.59 19.50 -23.14
C ASP A 188 15.29 18.73 -23.40
N ARG A 189 15.21 18.03 -24.54
CA ARG A 189 14.04 17.22 -24.94
C ARG A 189 13.79 16.03 -24.04
N GLU A 190 14.85 15.35 -23.61
CA GLU A 190 14.76 14.19 -22.72
C GLU A 190 14.26 14.60 -21.34
N THR A 191 14.86 15.65 -20.77
CA THR A 191 14.42 16.25 -19.50
C THR A 191 12.96 16.69 -19.59
N ALA A 192 12.55 17.32 -20.70
CA ALA A 192 11.16 17.69 -20.92
C ALA A 192 10.21 16.48 -20.94
N ALA A 193 10.59 15.39 -21.62
CA ALA A 193 9.79 14.15 -21.65
C ALA A 193 9.63 13.53 -20.25
N ARG A 194 10.73 13.46 -19.48
CA ARG A 194 10.71 12.96 -18.09
C ARG A 194 9.82 13.80 -17.18
N LEU A 195 9.86 15.13 -17.29
CA LEU A 195 8.98 16.03 -16.52
C LEU A 195 7.50 15.89 -16.92
N ARG A 196 7.21 15.65 -18.22
CA ARG A 196 5.84 15.38 -18.68
C ARG A 196 5.32 14.04 -18.13
N ALA A 197 6.16 13.00 -18.08
CA ALA A 197 5.83 11.72 -17.45
C ALA A 197 5.52 11.88 -15.94
N THR A 198 6.36 12.62 -15.21
CA THR A 198 6.08 13.00 -13.80
C THR A 198 4.71 13.68 -13.66
N THR A 199 4.40 14.60 -14.55
CA THR A 199 3.12 15.33 -14.55
C THR A 199 1.92 14.41 -14.82
N ALA A 200 2.04 13.51 -15.81
CA ALA A 200 1.00 12.55 -16.15
C ALA A 200 0.74 11.56 -15.01
N TRP A 201 1.80 11.10 -14.34
CA TRP A 201 1.70 10.19 -13.22
C TRP A 201 1.01 10.84 -12.01
N LEU A 202 1.39 12.08 -11.67
CA LEU A 202 0.71 12.87 -10.63
C LEU A 202 -0.79 12.99 -10.88
N ARG A 203 -1.20 13.31 -12.11
CA ARG A 203 -2.62 13.39 -12.50
C ARG A 203 -3.33 12.06 -12.30
N THR A 204 -2.65 10.95 -12.61
CA THR A 204 -3.22 9.62 -12.50
C THR A 204 -3.41 9.21 -11.04
N ILE A 205 -2.43 9.45 -10.16
CA ILE A 205 -2.56 9.17 -8.72
C ILE A 205 -3.72 9.99 -8.10
N PHE A 206 -3.78 11.30 -8.37
CA PHE A 206 -4.84 12.18 -7.85
C PHE A 206 -6.20 12.03 -8.56
N ALA A 207 -6.27 11.24 -9.63
CA ALA A 207 -7.54 10.75 -10.13
C ALA A 207 -8.11 9.63 -9.25
N THR A 208 -7.30 8.99 -8.40
CA THR A 208 -7.69 7.88 -7.52
C THR A 208 -7.85 8.30 -6.07
N VAL A 209 -6.94 9.11 -5.53
CA VAL A 209 -7.00 9.62 -4.14
C VAL A 209 -7.63 11.02 -4.08
N PRO A 210 -8.31 11.39 -2.98
CA PRO A 210 -8.59 10.59 -1.79
C PRO A 210 -9.59 9.46 -2.09
N LEU A 211 -9.39 8.31 -1.42
CA LEU A 211 -10.31 7.20 -1.50
C LEU A 211 -11.66 7.60 -0.88
N PRO A 212 -12.77 7.16 -1.50
CA PRO A 212 -14.08 7.44 -0.94
C PRO A 212 -14.28 6.65 0.36
N VAL A 213 -15.09 7.21 1.26
CA VAL A 213 -15.49 6.59 2.53
C VAL A 213 -16.97 6.31 2.45
N GLY A 214 -17.40 5.14 2.94
CA GLY A 214 -18.81 4.76 2.92
C GLY A 214 -19.71 5.71 3.71
N GLY A 215 -21.00 5.72 3.39
CA GLY A 215 -22.00 6.43 4.20
C GLY A 215 -22.35 5.64 5.46
N ARG A 216 -22.67 6.31 6.57
CA ARG A 216 -23.33 5.64 7.70
C ARG A 216 -24.77 5.34 7.30
N THR A 217 -25.16 4.06 7.35
CA THR A 217 -26.54 3.63 7.14
C THR A 217 -27.11 3.18 8.48
N ASP A 218 -28.09 3.92 9.00
CA ASP A 218 -28.71 3.65 10.30
C ASP A 218 -29.84 2.60 10.23
N SER A 219 -30.15 2.03 9.06
CA SER A 219 -31.26 1.09 8.89
C SER A 219 -30.80 -0.34 8.56
N GLU A 220 -31.31 -1.31 9.31
CA GLU A 220 -31.35 -2.73 8.91
C GLU A 220 -32.31 -2.98 7.71
N HIS A 221 -32.89 -1.91 7.15
CA HIS A 221 -33.88 -1.93 6.07
C HIS A 221 -33.38 -1.02 4.94
N SER A 222 -32.36 -1.45 4.23
CA SER A 222 -32.04 -0.88 2.92
C SER A 222 -32.87 -1.61 1.86
N PHE A 223 -33.68 -0.86 1.11
CA PHE A 223 -34.35 -1.37 -0.08
C PHE A 223 -33.27 -1.82 -1.08
N GLY A 224 -33.43 -3.00 -1.67
CA GLY A 224 -32.41 -3.77 -2.42
C GLY A 224 -31.80 -3.15 -3.69
N HIS A 225 -31.75 -1.82 -3.80
CA HIS A 225 -31.09 -1.06 -4.86
C HIS A 225 -30.01 -0.09 -4.37
N GLU A 226 -29.80 0.10 -3.05
CA GLU A 226 -28.64 0.84 -2.51
C GLU A 226 -27.48 -0.15 -2.26
N ALA A 227 -26.66 -0.36 -3.28
CA ALA A 227 -25.55 -1.30 -3.25
C ALA A 227 -24.30 -0.76 -2.51
N ASP A 228 -23.74 -1.61 -1.65
CA ASP A 228 -22.32 -1.81 -1.31
C ASP A 228 -21.44 -0.72 -0.70
N TYR A 229 -21.83 0.57 -0.67
CA TYR A 229 -20.92 1.64 -0.19
C TYR A 229 -21.21 2.15 1.24
N SER A 230 -21.32 1.22 2.20
CA SER A 230 -21.53 1.54 3.62
C SER A 230 -20.22 1.63 4.42
N ALA A 231 -20.14 2.59 5.33
CA ALA A 231 -19.05 2.70 6.30
C ALA A 231 -19.07 1.53 7.28
N ASN A 232 -17.94 1.31 7.95
CA ASN A 232 -17.78 0.32 9.02
C ASN A 232 -18.02 -1.13 8.55
N ARG A 233 -17.77 -1.39 7.26
CA ARG A 233 -17.81 -2.71 6.62
C ARG A 233 -16.62 -2.90 5.69
N PHE A 234 -16.33 -4.16 5.41
CA PHE A 234 -15.39 -4.56 4.37
C PHE A 234 -16.15 -4.98 3.11
N ALA A 235 -15.58 -4.69 1.94
CA ALA A 235 -15.95 -5.33 0.68
C ALA A 235 -15.47 -6.79 0.66
N ASP A 236 -16.06 -7.60 -0.21
CA ASP A 236 -15.66 -8.99 -0.36
C ASP A 236 -14.17 -9.10 -0.74
N PRO A 237 -13.41 -10.02 -0.11
CA PRO A 237 -12.02 -10.24 -0.47
C PRO A 237 -11.85 -10.69 -1.92
N TYR A 238 -10.80 -10.23 -2.59
CA TYR A 238 -10.51 -10.60 -3.97
C TYR A 238 -9.02 -10.88 -4.18
N GLN A 239 -8.72 -11.85 -5.04
CA GLN A 239 -7.36 -12.13 -5.51
C GLN A 239 -6.96 -11.09 -6.55
N VAL A 240 -5.75 -10.53 -6.45
CA VAL A 240 -5.25 -9.61 -7.49
C VAL A 240 -5.11 -10.33 -8.84
N PRO A 241 -5.77 -9.84 -9.90
CA PRO A 241 -5.63 -10.40 -11.25
C PRO A 241 -4.30 -10.00 -11.91
N ASP A 242 -3.94 -10.68 -13.00
CA ASP A 242 -2.73 -10.39 -13.79
C ASP A 242 -2.78 -9.03 -14.48
N ALA A 243 -3.96 -8.67 -15.00
CA ALA A 243 -4.27 -7.34 -15.48
C ALA A 243 -4.78 -6.54 -14.26
N ASN A 244 -3.86 -5.81 -13.63
CA ASN A 244 -4.17 -4.99 -12.47
C ASN A 244 -3.80 -3.54 -12.71
N PHE A 245 -4.59 -2.65 -12.13
CA PHE A 245 -4.28 -1.23 -12.18
C PHE A 245 -3.29 -0.90 -11.08
N GLY A 246 -2.16 -0.34 -11.48
CA GLY A 246 -1.07 0.08 -10.63
C GLY A 246 -0.07 -0.99 -10.24
N TRP A 247 0.70 -0.72 -9.18
CA TRP A 247 1.78 -1.59 -8.71
C TRP A 247 1.26 -2.53 -7.61
N SER A 248 0.18 -3.25 -7.89
CA SER A 248 -0.38 -4.25 -6.98
C SER A 248 0.33 -5.60 -7.14
N ALA A 249 0.51 -6.35 -6.05
CA ALA A 249 1.16 -7.66 -6.08
C ALA A 249 0.15 -8.74 -6.48
N ARG A 250 0.46 -9.52 -7.51
CA ARG A 250 -0.33 -10.71 -7.89
C ARG A 250 -0.53 -11.69 -6.73
N ASP A 251 0.47 -11.77 -5.85
CA ASP A 251 0.51 -12.73 -4.74
C ASP A 251 -0.35 -12.31 -3.55
N ALA A 252 -0.96 -11.11 -3.61
CA ALA A 252 -1.82 -10.61 -2.56
C ALA A 252 -3.30 -10.86 -2.88
N CYS A 253 -4.04 -11.23 -1.85
CA CYS A 253 -5.48 -11.04 -1.76
C CYS A 253 -5.76 -9.81 -0.88
N TYR A 254 -6.73 -8.99 -1.27
CA TYR A 254 -7.12 -7.78 -0.54
C TYR A 254 -8.57 -7.82 -0.12
N SER A 255 -8.88 -7.15 0.98
CA SER A 255 -10.23 -6.71 1.34
C SER A 255 -10.14 -5.29 1.88
N TYR A 256 -10.84 -4.37 1.23
CA TYR A 256 -10.89 -2.97 1.63
C TYR A 256 -12.16 -2.70 2.40
N GLY A 257 -12.05 -1.88 3.44
CA GLY A 257 -13.16 -1.35 4.19
C GLY A 257 -12.97 0.14 4.44
N SER A 258 -13.94 0.76 5.09
CA SER A 258 -13.79 2.13 5.60
C SER A 258 -14.35 2.21 7.01
N PHE A 259 -13.89 3.20 7.77
CA PHE A 259 -14.43 3.50 9.09
C PHE A 259 -14.97 4.92 9.15
N VAL A 260 -16.03 5.11 9.93
CA VAL A 260 -16.57 6.39 10.39
C VAL A 260 -17.00 6.19 11.84
N LEU A 261 -16.25 6.78 12.78
CA LEU A 261 -16.43 6.59 14.21
C LEU A 261 -16.66 7.92 14.92
N ALA A 262 -17.62 7.93 15.86
CA ALA A 262 -17.69 8.93 16.90
C ALA A 262 -16.60 8.68 17.97
N ASP A 263 -16.38 9.66 18.84
CA ASP A 263 -15.31 9.63 19.86
C ASP A 263 -15.47 8.48 20.87
N ASP A 264 -16.70 8.04 21.12
CA ASP A 264 -17.10 6.98 22.03
C ASP A 264 -17.41 5.65 21.33
N GLU A 265 -17.12 5.53 20.03
CA GLU A 265 -17.36 4.33 19.25
C GLU A 265 -16.07 3.55 18.94
N ALA A 266 -16.21 2.24 18.77
CA ALA A 266 -15.18 1.35 18.30
C ALA A 266 -15.71 0.35 17.26
N LEU A 267 -14.85 -0.06 16.33
CA LEU A 267 -15.09 -1.23 15.49
C LEU A 267 -14.42 -2.45 16.09
N VAL A 268 -15.23 -3.46 16.38
CA VAL A 268 -14.76 -4.82 16.68
C VAL A 268 -14.77 -5.60 15.38
N ILE A 269 -13.59 -5.97 14.90
CA ILE A 269 -13.36 -6.65 13.62
C ILE A 269 -12.87 -8.06 13.93
N THR A 270 -13.67 -9.06 13.58
CA THR A 270 -13.31 -10.48 13.75
C THR A 270 -12.92 -11.07 12.41
N HIS A 271 -11.74 -11.66 12.36
CA HIS A 271 -11.17 -12.29 11.18
C HIS A 271 -10.67 -13.69 11.51
N ARG A 272 -10.89 -14.67 10.63
CA ARG A 272 -10.25 -15.98 10.72
C ARG A 272 -9.12 -16.04 9.69
N PRO A 273 -7.85 -15.97 10.10
CA PRO A 273 -6.73 -16.04 9.17
C PRO A 273 -6.76 -17.33 8.35
N PRO A 274 -6.62 -17.26 7.00
CA PRO A 274 -6.41 -18.44 6.19
C PRO A 274 -4.97 -18.95 6.38
N ALA A 275 -4.69 -20.16 5.89
CA ALA A 275 -3.31 -20.54 5.59
C ALA A 275 -2.75 -19.57 4.54
N CYS A 276 -1.76 -18.79 4.94
CA CYS A 276 -1.07 -17.81 4.12
C CYS A 276 0.32 -17.55 4.72
N ARG A 277 1.20 -16.95 3.92
CA ARG A 277 2.58 -16.70 4.33
C ARG A 277 2.73 -15.44 5.19
N PHE A 278 1.86 -14.47 4.95
CA PHE A 278 1.78 -13.24 5.73
C PHE A 278 0.36 -12.67 5.61
N TRP A 279 -0.13 -12.04 6.67
CA TRP A 279 -1.30 -11.17 6.60
C TRP A 279 -1.17 -9.98 7.53
N ASN A 280 -1.84 -8.88 7.18
CA ASN A 280 -2.04 -7.76 8.07
C ASN A 280 -3.35 -7.01 7.82
N LEU A 281 -3.74 -6.21 8.80
CA LEU A 281 -4.74 -5.16 8.71
C LEU A 281 -4.05 -3.81 8.97
N VAL A 282 -4.27 -2.86 8.07
CA VAL A 282 -3.73 -1.50 8.17
C VAL A 282 -4.86 -0.48 8.17
N VAL A 283 -4.75 0.52 9.06
CA VAL A 283 -5.61 1.69 9.14
C VAL A 283 -4.94 2.85 8.40
N TRP A 284 -5.64 3.41 7.42
CA TRP A 284 -5.18 4.56 6.64
C TRP A 284 -6.08 5.76 6.80
N ASN A 285 -5.51 6.95 6.58
CA ASN A 285 -6.31 8.08 6.14
C ASN A 285 -6.83 7.85 4.70
N GLN A 286 -7.66 8.77 4.19
CA GLN A 286 -8.21 8.65 2.83
C GLN A 286 -7.16 8.72 1.71
N PHE A 287 -5.92 9.10 2.02
CA PHE A 287 -4.80 9.11 1.07
C PHE A 287 -3.96 7.82 1.16
N MET A 288 -4.45 6.76 1.79
CA MET A 288 -3.73 5.47 1.86
C MET A 288 -2.36 5.57 2.54
N ALA A 289 -2.24 6.47 3.53
CA ALA A 289 -1.06 6.68 4.36
C ALA A 289 -1.37 6.33 5.82
N THR A 290 -0.41 5.76 6.53
CA THR A 290 -0.55 5.33 7.93
C THR A 290 0.65 5.74 8.79
N PHE A 291 0.64 5.40 10.06
CA PHE A 291 1.79 5.46 10.96
C PHE A 291 2.09 4.05 11.46
N GLY A 292 3.36 3.75 11.71
CA GLY A 292 3.80 2.43 12.15
C GLY A 292 4.19 2.39 13.62
N ALA A 293 4.40 1.18 14.14
CA ALA A 293 4.86 0.95 15.52
C ALA A 293 6.20 1.63 15.86
N ALA A 294 6.99 1.99 14.84
CA ALA A 294 8.22 2.78 14.99
C ALA A 294 8.00 4.16 15.62
N GLU A 295 6.78 4.69 15.59
CA GLU A 295 6.42 5.99 16.16
C GLU A 295 6.10 5.91 17.66
N GLY A 296 5.79 4.71 18.17
CA GLY A 296 5.41 4.48 19.56
C GLY A 296 4.21 3.53 19.69
N PRO A 297 4.02 2.92 20.86
CA PRO A 297 2.90 2.01 21.12
C PRO A 297 1.53 2.69 21.10
N ASP A 298 1.48 4.00 21.34
CA ASP A 298 0.30 4.86 21.27
C ASP A 298 -0.14 5.17 19.83
N VAL A 299 0.68 4.81 18.82
CA VAL A 299 0.46 5.11 17.40
C VAL A 299 0.23 3.83 16.57
N ARG A 300 -0.20 2.73 17.20
CA ARG A 300 -0.40 1.44 16.51
C ARG A 300 -1.59 1.50 15.56
N CYS A 301 -1.31 1.64 14.25
CA CYS A 301 -2.32 1.70 13.18
C CYS A 301 -2.36 0.43 12.32
N SER A 302 -1.69 -0.64 12.75
CA SER A 302 -1.71 -1.93 12.06
C SER A 302 -1.47 -3.11 13.00
N VAL A 303 -1.90 -4.29 12.56
CA VAL A 303 -1.62 -5.57 13.20
C VAL A 303 -1.41 -6.63 12.12
N ASN A 304 -0.50 -7.55 12.37
CA ASN A 304 -0.13 -8.61 11.44
C ASN A 304 -0.18 -9.98 12.12
N GLY A 305 -0.03 -11.05 11.35
CA GLY A 305 -0.07 -12.43 11.87
C GLY A 305 1.01 -12.78 12.92
N HIS A 306 2.09 -11.99 13.02
CA HIS A 306 3.13 -12.18 14.02
C HIS A 306 2.76 -11.54 15.37
N SER A 307 2.14 -10.36 15.34
CA SER A 307 1.83 -9.55 16.53
C SER A 307 0.39 -9.69 17.03
N ALA A 308 -0.49 -10.31 16.25
CA ALA A 308 -1.86 -10.58 16.65
C ALA A 308 -1.93 -11.65 17.74
N VAL A 309 -2.74 -11.42 18.77
CA VAL A 309 -3.08 -12.42 19.76
C VAL A 309 -4.40 -13.10 19.33
N PRO A 310 -4.40 -14.42 19.05
CA PRO A 310 -5.59 -15.12 18.60
C PRO A 310 -6.57 -15.38 19.76
N ASN A 311 -7.85 -15.50 19.41
CA ASN A 311 -8.89 -16.05 20.26
C ASN A 311 -8.68 -17.57 20.45
N SER A 312 -9.40 -18.15 21.42
CA SER A 312 -9.32 -19.58 21.73
C SER A 312 -9.70 -20.51 20.56
N ASP A 313 -10.51 -20.03 19.62
CA ASP A 313 -10.94 -20.75 18.42
C ASP A 313 -10.04 -20.49 17.19
N GLY A 314 -8.94 -19.76 17.36
CA GLY A 314 -7.98 -19.40 16.31
C GLY A 314 -8.41 -18.23 15.41
N SER A 315 -9.58 -17.62 15.64
CA SER A 315 -9.88 -16.31 15.05
C SER A 315 -9.07 -15.20 15.70
N VAL A 316 -9.07 -14.00 15.12
CA VAL A 316 -8.42 -12.81 15.65
C VAL A 316 -9.47 -11.70 15.72
N THR A 317 -9.64 -11.14 16.92
CA THR A 317 -10.45 -9.93 17.13
C THR A 317 -9.52 -8.71 17.15
N VAL A 318 -9.81 -7.70 16.35
CA VAL A 318 -9.12 -6.41 16.33
C VAL A 318 -10.10 -5.33 16.80
N VAL A 319 -9.63 -4.41 17.63
CA VAL A 319 -10.44 -3.29 18.13
C VAL A 319 -9.87 -2.00 17.56
N LEU A 320 -10.63 -1.31 16.72
CA LEU A 320 -10.28 0.01 16.20
C LEU A 320 -11.10 1.08 16.91
N SER A 321 -10.43 2.01 17.56
CA SER A 321 -11.04 3.12 18.28
C SER A 321 -10.25 4.41 18.09
N ARG A 322 -10.77 5.53 18.58
CA ARG A 322 -10.07 6.82 18.55
C ARG A 322 -8.67 6.73 19.17
N ASP A 323 -8.60 6.21 20.39
CA ASP A 323 -7.37 6.02 21.15
C ASP A 323 -7.10 4.53 21.40
N MET A 324 -5.90 4.19 21.89
CA MET A 324 -5.56 2.82 22.27
C MET A 324 -6.42 2.33 23.45
N THR A 325 -6.81 1.05 23.40
CA THR A 325 -7.59 0.38 24.45
C THR A 325 -6.74 -0.68 25.15
N ALA A 326 -7.29 -1.33 26.18
CA ALA A 326 -6.64 -2.45 26.86
C ALA A 326 -6.61 -3.74 26.02
N HIS A 327 -7.39 -3.81 24.92
CA HIS A 327 -7.44 -5.00 24.08
C HIS A 327 -6.07 -5.27 23.42
N PRO A 328 -5.54 -6.50 23.42
CA PRO A 328 -4.17 -6.79 22.95
C PRO A 328 -3.96 -6.48 21.46
N ASN A 329 -5.03 -6.57 20.67
CA ASN A 329 -5.04 -6.21 19.25
C ASN A 329 -5.68 -4.83 19.00
N SER A 330 -5.56 -3.89 19.96
CA SER A 330 -6.08 -2.53 19.77
C SER A 330 -5.29 -1.80 18.68
N LEU A 331 -6.03 -1.07 17.83
CA LEU A 331 -5.53 -0.12 16.85
C LEU A 331 -6.19 1.24 17.12
N THR A 332 -5.48 2.31 16.79
CA THR A 332 -5.98 3.68 16.92
C THR A 332 -6.25 4.30 15.55
N THR A 333 -7.32 5.08 15.43
CA THR A 333 -7.54 5.97 14.29
C THR A 333 -6.70 7.24 14.39
N LEU A 334 -5.87 7.40 15.43
CA LEU A 334 -5.13 8.61 15.75
C LEU A 334 -6.01 9.84 15.88
N GLY A 335 -7.30 9.69 16.20
CA GLY A 335 -8.27 10.78 16.18
C GLY A 335 -8.78 11.20 14.80
N TYR A 336 -8.49 10.46 13.73
CA TYR A 336 -9.22 10.62 12.49
C TYR A 336 -10.66 10.11 12.69
N PRO A 337 -11.70 10.90 12.34
CA PRO A 337 -13.10 10.48 12.48
C PRO A 337 -13.51 9.49 11.38
N ARG A 338 -12.74 9.41 10.30
CA ARG A 338 -12.97 8.52 9.17
C ARG A 338 -11.68 8.15 8.45
N GLY A 339 -11.70 7.03 7.73
CA GLY A 339 -10.57 6.57 6.94
C GLY A 339 -10.81 5.23 6.28
N ILE A 340 -9.73 4.59 5.85
CA ILE A 340 -9.74 3.36 5.06
C ILE A 340 -9.10 2.23 5.84
N LEU A 341 -9.63 1.03 5.68
CA LEU A 341 -9.10 -0.20 6.24
C LEU A 341 -8.66 -1.12 5.10
N ALA A 342 -7.52 -1.76 5.26
CA ALA A 342 -7.03 -2.69 4.26
C ALA A 342 -6.47 -3.95 4.90
N PHE A 343 -7.13 -5.07 4.65
CA PHE A 343 -6.53 -6.38 4.83
C PHE A 343 -5.69 -6.76 3.62
N ARG A 344 -4.60 -7.48 3.90
CA ARG A 344 -3.76 -8.13 2.91
C ARG A 344 -3.46 -9.54 3.36
N TRP A 345 -3.51 -10.50 2.44
CA TRP A 345 -3.05 -11.87 2.65
C TRP A 345 -2.13 -12.25 1.49
N PHE A 346 -0.90 -12.66 1.79
CA PHE A 346 0.08 -13.07 0.78
C PHE A 346 0.13 -14.58 0.66
N LEU A 347 0.02 -15.06 -0.58
CA LEU A 347 0.01 -16.48 -0.94
C LEU A 347 -1.00 -17.26 -0.08
N ALA A 348 -2.24 -16.76 -0.02
CA ALA A 348 -3.33 -17.47 0.62
C ALA A 348 -3.79 -18.63 -0.27
N ASP A 349 -3.99 -19.81 0.32
CA ASP A 349 -4.40 -21.01 -0.42
C ASP A 349 -5.80 -20.86 -1.04
N THR A 350 -6.64 -20.04 -0.42
CA THR A 350 -7.99 -19.72 -0.88
C THR A 350 -8.29 -18.24 -0.63
N VAL A 351 -9.21 -17.67 -1.41
CA VAL A 351 -9.75 -16.34 -1.12
C VAL A 351 -10.32 -16.34 0.31
N PRO A 352 -9.87 -15.45 1.21
CA PRO A 352 -10.28 -15.47 2.61
C PRO A 352 -11.77 -15.13 2.78
N ALA A 353 -12.34 -15.51 3.93
CA ALA A 353 -13.67 -15.04 4.31
C ALA A 353 -13.63 -13.54 4.62
N ARG A 354 -14.72 -12.84 4.27
CA ARG A 354 -14.90 -11.43 4.63
C ARG A 354 -14.85 -11.25 6.16
N PRO A 355 -14.09 -10.28 6.69
CA PRO A 355 -14.10 -9.98 8.12
C PRO A 355 -15.49 -9.58 8.62
N GLU A 356 -15.86 -10.05 9.81
CA GLU A 356 -17.08 -9.65 10.50
C GLU A 356 -16.81 -8.36 11.27
N VAL A 357 -17.75 -7.41 11.22
CA VAL A 357 -17.58 -6.09 11.86
C VAL A 357 -18.80 -5.77 12.70
N ARG A 358 -18.56 -5.30 13.93
CA ARG A 358 -19.57 -4.72 14.81
C ARG A 358 -19.13 -3.33 15.26
N LEU A 359 -20.02 -2.36 15.12
CA LEU A 359 -19.88 -1.06 15.76
C LEU A 359 -20.42 -1.16 17.19
N VAL A 360 -19.62 -0.73 18.15
CA VAL A 360 -19.95 -0.77 19.59
C VAL A 360 -19.56 0.54 20.26
N GLN A 361 -20.08 0.77 21.47
CA GLN A 361 -19.55 1.80 22.36
C GLN A 361 -18.20 1.33 22.91
N VAL A 362 -17.28 2.27 23.18
CA VAL A 362 -15.97 1.97 23.78
C VAL A 362 -16.13 1.28 25.14
N SER A 363 -17.20 1.58 25.89
CA SER A 363 -17.54 0.90 27.14
C SER A 363 -17.90 -0.58 26.98
N ASP A 364 -18.26 -0.99 25.77
CA ASP A 364 -18.78 -2.32 25.44
C ASP A 364 -17.75 -3.15 24.65
N ILE A 365 -16.50 -2.67 24.59
CA ILE A 365 -15.39 -3.42 23.99
C ILE A 365 -15.20 -4.72 24.81
N PRO A 366 -15.07 -5.87 24.14
CA PRO A 366 -14.81 -7.12 24.85
C PRO A 366 -13.48 -7.06 25.60
N ASP A 367 -13.53 -7.33 26.91
CA ASP A 367 -12.35 -7.38 27.78
C ASP A 367 -11.49 -8.65 27.56
N GLN A 368 -12.02 -9.65 26.85
CA GLN A 368 -11.41 -10.96 26.66
C GLN A 368 -11.40 -11.41 25.20
N LEU A 369 -10.39 -12.23 24.89
CA LEU A 369 -10.25 -12.94 23.62
C LEU A 369 -11.23 -14.13 23.57
N ASP A 370 -12.52 -13.83 23.56
CA ASP A 370 -13.58 -14.82 23.43
C ASP A 370 -13.92 -15.00 21.94
N GLY A 371 -13.97 -16.25 21.46
CA GLY A 371 -14.42 -16.56 20.11
C GLY A 371 -15.85 -16.05 19.87
N PRO A 372 -16.32 -15.95 18.61
CA PRO A 372 -17.64 -15.45 18.32
C PRO A 372 -18.68 -16.22 19.13
N ALA A 373 -19.57 -15.49 19.82
CA ALA A 373 -20.67 -16.09 20.57
C ALA A 373 -21.42 -17.04 19.63
N GLN A 374 -21.44 -18.34 19.96
CA GLN A 374 -22.25 -19.30 19.22
C GLN A 374 -23.68 -18.77 19.21
N GLY A 375 -24.15 -18.41 18.01
CA GLY A 375 -25.48 -17.86 17.81
C GLY A 375 -26.50 -18.74 18.52
N GLY A 376 -27.26 -18.13 19.44
CA GLY A 376 -28.31 -18.81 20.16
C GLY A 376 -29.22 -19.53 19.18
N GLN A 377 -29.37 -20.84 19.35
CA GLN A 377 -30.48 -21.55 18.75
C GLN A 377 -31.78 -20.84 19.16
N PRO A 378 -32.67 -20.47 18.22
CA PRO A 378 -34.03 -20.15 18.59
C PRO A 378 -34.65 -21.45 19.11
N GLY A 379 -34.95 -21.49 20.42
CA GLY A 379 -35.77 -22.55 20.99
C GLY A 379 -37.16 -22.51 20.37
N VAL A 380 -37.59 -23.60 19.73
CA VAL A 380 -38.39 -24.72 20.30
C VAL A 380 -38.44 -25.82 19.24
#